data_AF-A0A497THJ5-F1
#
_entry.id   AF-A0A497THJ5-F1
#
_cell.length_a   1.000
_cell.length_b   1.000
_cell.length_c   1.000
_cell.angle_alpha   90.00
_cell.angle_beta   90.00
_cell.angle_gamma   90.00
#
_symmetry.space_group_name_H-M   'P 1'
#
loop_
_entity.id
_entity.type
_entity.pdbx_description
1 polymer ?
#
loop_
_entity_poly.entity_id
_entity_poly.type
_entity_poly.pdbx_seq_one_letter_code
_entity_poly.pdbx_strand_id
1 'polypeptide(L)' 'LDGFCSSGYCCYGSCTTSHQLPGDLNDDGHVNVQDIQLNVNVILEIENRPDIIARTDVNRDGSVNILDVQKIVNAVLNA' A
#
# COMPACT_ATOMS: atom_id res chain seq x y z
N LEU A 1 -30.13 4.68 8.37
CA LEU A 1 -29.48 3.36 8.61
C LEU A 1 -29.02 2.85 7.27
N ASP A 2 -28.04 3.53 6.73
CA ASP A 2 -27.55 3.42 5.37
C ASP A 2 -26.04 3.31 5.50
N GLY A 3 -25.59 2.08 5.71
CA GLY A 3 -24.17 1.76 5.68
C GLY A 3 -23.66 1.93 4.26
N PHE A 4 -22.74 2.87 4.05
CA PHE A 4 -21.97 2.91 2.81
C PHE A 4 -21.00 1.73 2.83
N CYS A 5 -21.13 0.86 1.83
CA CYS A 5 -20.29 -0.32 1.69
C CYS A 5 -19.51 -0.20 0.39
N SER A 6 -18.18 -0.21 0.47
CA SER A 6 -17.29 -0.22 -0.69
C SER A 6 -16.34 -1.42 -0.58
N SER A 7 -16.22 -2.18 -1.67
CA SER A 7 -15.24 -3.26 -1.81
C SER A 7 -15.25 -4.35 -0.73
N GLY A 8 -16.41 -4.66 -0.14
CA GLY A 8 -16.60 -5.81 0.75
C GLY A 8 -16.41 -5.55 2.25
N TYR A 9 -16.08 -4.32 2.64
CA TYR A 9 -16.00 -3.92 4.05
C TYR A 9 -17.13 -2.93 4.35
N CYS A 10 -18.14 -3.39 5.10
CA CYS A 10 -19.23 -2.52 5.56
C CYS A 10 -18.91 -2.00 6.96
N CYS A 11 -18.80 -0.68 7.12
CA CYS A 11 -18.64 -0.02 8.42
C CYS A 11 -19.94 0.68 8.84
N TYR A 12 -20.31 0.54 10.11
CA TYR A 12 -21.47 1.19 10.72
C TYR A 12 -21.04 2.54 11.31
N GLY A 13 -20.90 3.56 10.45
CA GLY A 13 -20.50 4.91 10.89
C GLY A 13 -19.91 5.75 9.76
N SER A 14 -19.08 6.75 10.09
CA SER A 14 -18.28 7.47 9.11
C SER A 14 -17.19 6.52 8.60
N CYS A 15 -17.50 5.82 7.52
CA CYS A 15 -16.48 5.20 6.69
C CYS A 15 -15.71 6.36 6.05
N THR A 16 -14.65 6.83 6.70
CA THR A 16 -13.54 7.36 5.91
C THR A 16 -13.09 6.15 5.11
N THR A 17 -13.43 6.08 3.83
CA THR A 17 -12.68 5.24 2.90
C THR A 17 -11.25 5.64 3.15
N SER A 18 -10.45 4.84 3.86
CA SER A 18 -9.00 5.04 3.81
C SER A 18 -8.71 4.79 2.35
N HIS A 19 -8.58 5.89 1.63
CA HIS A 19 -8.16 5.84 0.26
C HIS A 19 -6.74 5.37 0.40
N GLN A 20 -6.53 4.05 0.33
CA GLN A 20 -5.22 3.45 0.43
C GLN A 20 -4.38 4.18 -0.62
N LEU A 21 -3.46 5.01 -0.13
CA LEU A 21 -2.67 5.87 -0.98
C LEU A 21 -1.73 4.92 -1.74
N PRO A 22 -1.78 4.87 -3.08
CA PRO A 22 -0.96 3.90 -3.80
C PRO A 22 0.53 4.10 -3.47
N GLY A 23 1.17 3.07 -2.94
CA GLY A 23 2.56 3.11 -2.48
C GLY A 23 2.77 3.45 -1.01
N ASP A 24 1.72 3.76 -0.24
CA ASP A 24 1.75 3.86 1.23
C ASP A 24 1.62 2.44 1.83
N LEU A 25 2.78 1.85 2.14
CA LEU A 25 2.86 0.47 2.58
C LEU A 25 2.62 0.36 4.09
N ASN A 26 2.98 1.36 4.87
CA ASN A 26 2.77 1.36 6.32
C ASN A 26 1.41 1.96 6.77
N ASP A 27 0.61 2.46 5.83
CA ASP A 27 -0.71 3.09 6.06
C ASP A 27 -0.60 4.30 7.00
N ASP A 28 0.50 5.08 6.88
CA ASP A 28 0.75 6.28 7.69
C ASP A 28 0.25 7.58 7.04
N GLY A 29 -0.34 7.48 5.84
CA GLY A 29 -0.89 8.57 5.07
C GLY A 29 0.12 9.29 4.17
N HIS A 30 1.38 8.84 4.11
CA HIS A 30 2.44 9.50 3.35
C HIS A 30 3.27 8.51 2.54
N VAL A 31 3.30 8.65 1.21
CA VAL A 31 4.29 7.91 0.39
C VAL A 31 5.66 8.56 0.50
N ASN A 32 6.61 7.87 1.11
CA ASN A 32 7.97 8.35 1.34
C ASN A 32 9.03 7.23 1.30
N VAL A 33 10.26 7.55 1.73
CA VAL A 33 11.37 6.60 1.70
C VAL A 33 11.18 5.37 2.62
N GLN A 34 10.31 5.47 3.63
CA GLN A 34 9.97 4.33 4.48
C GLN A 34 9.23 3.25 3.70
N ASP A 35 8.35 3.62 2.77
CA ASP A 35 7.65 2.66 1.91
C ASP A 35 8.60 1.95 0.95
N ILE A 36 9.60 2.68 0.42
CA ILE A 36 10.67 2.09 -0.39
C ILE A 36 11.42 1.03 0.44
N GLN A 37 11.80 1.36 1.67
CA GLN A 37 12.48 0.44 2.57
C GLN A 37 11.62 -0.79 2.90
N LEU A 38 10.32 -0.61 3.14
CA LEU A 38 9.39 -1.70 3.42
C LEU A 38 9.24 -2.63 2.21
N ASN A 39 9.10 -2.08 1.00
CA ASN A 39 8.99 -2.89 -0.21
C ASN A 39 10.26 -3.73 -0.42
N VAL A 40 11.44 -3.13 -0.25
CA VAL A 40 12.73 -3.85 -0.30
C VAL A 40 12.83 -4.93 0.77
N ASN A 41 12.36 -4.66 2.00
CA ASN A 41 12.36 -5.66 3.06
C ASN A 41 11.44 -6.85 2.77
N VAL A 42 10.31 -6.63 2.08
CA VAL A 42 9.44 -7.72 1.62
C VAL A 42 10.12 -8.53 0.53
N ILE A 43 10.76 -7.89 -0.45
CA ILE A 43 11.53 -8.56 -1.52
C ILE A 43 12.67 -9.41 -0.93
N LEU A 44 13.31 -8.93 0.14
CA LEU A 44 14.39 -9.63 0.84
C LEU A 44 13.90 -10.64 1.90
N GLU A 45 12.57 -10.84 2.02
CA GLU A 45 11.95 -11.73 3.01
C GLU A 45 12.27 -11.38 4.48
N ILE A 46 12.63 -10.12 4.74
CA ILE A 46 12.91 -9.58 6.09
C ILE A 46 11.63 -9.06 6.76
N GLU A 47 10.74 -8.45 5.99
CA GLU A 47 9.42 -8.00 6.44
C GLU A 47 8.35 -9.05 6.06
N ASN A 48 7.60 -9.52 7.04
CA ASN A 48 6.64 -10.63 6.89
C ASN A 48 5.23 -10.29 7.40
N ARG A 49 4.98 -9.04 7.77
CA ARG A 49 3.67 -8.57 8.18
C ARG A 49 2.66 -8.71 7.03
N PRO A 50 1.54 -9.44 7.23
CA PRO A 50 0.57 -9.69 6.17
C PRO A 50 -0.07 -8.42 5.60
N ASP A 51 -0.25 -7.38 6.43
CA ASP A 51 -0.83 -6.12 6.00
C ASP A 51 0.13 -5.34 5.07
N ILE A 52 1.44 -5.37 5.34
CA ILE A 52 2.46 -4.78 4.46
C ILE A 52 2.51 -5.56 3.13
N ILE A 53 2.63 -6.89 3.20
CA ILE A 53 2.70 -7.77 2.01
C ILE A 53 1.49 -7.58 1.09
N ALA A 54 0.29 -7.41 1.65
CA ALA A 54 -0.92 -7.19 0.86
C ALA A 54 -0.90 -5.88 0.02
N ARG A 55 0.01 -4.96 0.33
CA ARG A 55 0.16 -3.65 -0.33
C ARG A 55 1.40 -3.57 -1.23
N THR A 56 2.29 -4.56 -1.25
CA THR A 56 3.62 -4.45 -1.89
C THR A 56 3.64 -4.66 -3.40
N ASP A 57 2.61 -5.29 -3.99
CA ASP A 57 2.40 -5.34 -5.45
C ASP A 57 1.76 -4.01 -5.89
N VAL A 58 2.60 -2.98 -5.98
CA VAL A 58 2.20 -1.59 -6.22
C VAL A 58 1.84 -1.38 -7.68
N ASN A 59 2.52 -2.08 -8.59
CA ASN A 59 2.23 -1.98 -10.03
C ASN A 59 1.06 -2.89 -10.47
N ARG A 60 0.61 -3.81 -9.61
CA ARG A 60 -0.49 -4.77 -9.81
C ARG A 60 -0.24 -5.74 -10.96
N ASP A 61 1.01 -6.15 -11.15
CA ASP A 61 1.38 -7.15 -12.16
C ASP A 61 1.34 -8.59 -11.63
N GLY A 62 1.06 -8.77 -10.34
CA GLY A 62 0.96 -10.07 -9.68
C GLY A 62 2.30 -10.60 -9.14
N SER A 63 3.38 -9.83 -9.26
CA SER A 63 4.71 -10.18 -8.74
C SER A 63 5.26 -9.05 -7.88
N VAL A 64 5.78 -9.37 -6.69
CA VAL A 64 6.47 -8.39 -5.85
C VAL A 64 7.96 -8.37 -6.24
N ASN A 65 8.40 -7.31 -6.92
CA ASN A 65 9.78 -7.18 -7.39
C ASN A 65 10.23 -5.71 -7.51
N ILE A 66 11.40 -5.46 -8.11
CA ILE A 66 12.00 -4.12 -8.22
C ILE A 66 11.12 -3.11 -8.97
N LEU A 67 10.18 -3.56 -9.80
CA LEU A 67 9.23 -2.69 -10.50
C LEU A 67 8.24 -2.01 -9.53
N ASP A 68 7.91 -2.65 -8.40
CA ASP A 68 7.10 -2.04 -7.34
C ASP A 68 7.86 -0.93 -6.62
N VAL A 69 9.12 -1.19 -6.28
CA VAL A 69 10.03 -0.19 -5.71
C VAL A 69 10.13 1.02 -6.64
N GLN A 70 10.28 0.80 -7.95
CA GLN A 70 10.34 1.87 -8.94
C GLN A 70 9.04 2.71 -8.95
N LYS A 71 7.87 2.09 -8.81
CA LYS A 71 6.59 2.83 -8.72
C LYS A 71 6.56 3.76 -7.50
N ILE A 72 7.02 3.29 -6.35
CA ILE A 72 7.07 4.11 -5.14
C ILE A 72 8.08 5.26 -5.31
N VAL A 73 9.26 5.00 -5.86
CA VAL A 73 10.27 6.04 -6.15
C VAL A 73 9.69 7.15 -7.04
N ASN A 74 8.98 6.78 -8.10
CA ASN A 74 8.32 7.73 -8.99
C ASN A 74 7.27 8.56 -8.26
N ALA A 75 6.47 7.95 -7.39
CA ALA A 75 5.48 8.66 -6.57
C ALA A 75 6.15 9.66 -5.60
N VAL A 76 7.25 9.26 -4.96
CA VAL A 76 8.02 10.15 -4.06
C VAL A 76 8.63 11.33 -4.82
N LEU A 77 9.11 11.11 -6.05
CA LEU A 77 9.78 12.13 -6.86
C LEU A 77 8.81 12.98 -7.72
N ASN A 78 7.52 12.66 -7.73
CA ASN A 78 6.52 13.24 -8.64
C ASN A 78 6.92 13.10 -10.13
N ALA A 79 7.37 11.89 -10.53
CA ALA A 79 7.95 11.60 -11.84
C ALA A 79 7.25 10.47 -12.61
#